data_AF-A0A3M0WB61-F1
#
_entry.id   AF-A0A3M0WB61-F1
#
_cell.length_a   1.000
_cell.length_b   1.000
_cell.length_c   1.000
_cell.angle_alpha   90.00
_cell.angle_beta   90.00
_cell.angle_gamma   90.00
#
_symmetry.space_group_name_H-M   'P 1'
#
loop_
_entity.id
_entity.type
_entity.pdbx_description
1 polymer ?
#
loop_
_entity_poly.entity_id
_entity_poly.type
_entity_poly.pdbx_seq_one_letter_code
_entity_poly.pdbx_strand_id
1 'polypeptide(L)'
;LALTVACGKLLSPDLADADDMAALQRRRLTQLHTLAWRLVRHDLSEDLVLRPAFEQYLGAAGKAMSNHDRADHERARVELLRLCGENEYAARLEVLRQRYAVLMAGLAEHMRSESGEDIPRLEAAMGPAQSVELGRRYLETMVVQPELQIAGARVWPDVGAYLTAGLQGLRSVWTQVLLDRERRGEKPGGKL
;
A
#
# COMPACT_ATOMS: atom_id res chain seq x y z
N LEU A 1 -11.14 -2.99 13.48
CA LEU A 1 -11.70 -3.70 12.31
C LEU A 1 -10.69 -4.75 11.88
N ALA A 2 -10.95 -6.02 12.17
CA ALA A 2 -10.08 -7.12 11.77
C ALA A 2 -10.07 -7.21 10.23
N LEU A 3 -8.95 -6.85 9.62
CA LEU A 3 -8.61 -7.19 8.24
C LEU A 3 -8.39 -8.70 8.17
N THR A 4 -9.46 -9.47 8.26
CA THR A 4 -9.47 -10.85 7.79
C THR A 4 -9.51 -10.79 6.26
N VAL A 5 -8.43 -10.28 5.66
CA VAL A 5 -8.13 -10.53 4.27
C VAL A 5 -8.00 -12.04 4.18
N ALA A 6 -8.86 -12.66 3.39
CA ALA A 6 -8.74 -14.07 3.07
C ALA A 6 -7.43 -14.30 2.28
N CYS A 7 -6.30 -14.32 2.99
CA CYS A 7 -4.95 -14.55 2.46
C CYS A 7 -4.75 -15.95 1.89
N GLY A 8 -5.77 -16.82 1.87
CA GLY A 8 -5.61 -18.24 1.56
C GLY A 8 -6.15 -18.70 0.20
N LYS A 9 -6.77 -17.85 -0.63
CA LYS A 9 -7.49 -18.32 -1.85
C LYS A 9 -7.01 -17.76 -3.18
N LEU A 10 -5.94 -16.96 -3.22
CA LEU A 10 -5.46 -16.35 -4.47
C LEU A 10 -5.15 -17.41 -5.54
N LEU A 11 -4.71 -18.60 -5.10
CA LEU A 11 -4.22 -19.66 -5.99
C LEU A 11 -4.60 -21.07 -5.49
N SER A 12 -5.73 -21.25 -4.79
CA SER A 12 -6.23 -22.59 -4.48
C SER A 12 -6.52 -23.39 -5.75
N PRO A 13 -6.24 -24.71 -5.82
CA PRO A 13 -6.74 -25.56 -6.89
C PRO A 13 -8.19 -25.93 -6.60
N ASP A 14 -9.10 -25.55 -7.50
CA ASP A 14 -10.14 -26.39 -8.12
C ASP A 14 -11.28 -25.50 -8.63
N LEU A 15 -11.34 -25.34 -9.95
CA LEU A 15 -12.60 -25.26 -10.70
C LEU A 15 -12.37 -26.07 -11.97
N ALA A 16 -13.05 -27.21 -12.03
CA ALA A 16 -12.84 -28.29 -12.98
C ALA A 16 -13.42 -28.05 -14.38
N ASP A 17 -13.66 -26.80 -14.79
CA ASP A 17 -14.22 -26.49 -16.11
C ASP A 17 -13.35 -25.52 -16.91
N ALA A 18 -12.97 -25.95 -18.12
CA ALA A 18 -12.08 -25.24 -19.03
C ALA A 18 -12.64 -23.90 -19.54
N ASP A 19 -13.95 -23.66 -19.40
CA ASP A 19 -14.63 -22.43 -19.82
C ASP A 19 -14.30 -21.19 -18.94
N ASP A 20 -13.60 -21.36 -17.80
CA ASP A 20 -13.39 -20.26 -16.85
C ASP A 20 -11.90 -19.91 -16.58
N MET A 21 -10.96 -20.42 -17.38
CA MET A 21 -9.54 -20.10 -17.22
C MET A 21 -9.23 -18.61 -17.41
N ALA A 22 -9.87 -17.98 -18.40
CA ALA A 22 -9.71 -16.56 -18.66
C ALA A 22 -10.31 -15.69 -17.55
N ALA A 23 -11.44 -16.09 -16.94
CA ALA A 23 -11.99 -15.33 -15.81
C ALA A 23 -11.21 -15.56 -14.52
N LEU A 24 -10.68 -16.77 -14.31
CA LEU A 24 -9.76 -17.05 -13.22
C LEU A 24 -8.50 -16.18 -13.30
N GLN A 25 -7.89 -16.09 -14.49
CA GLN A 25 -6.76 -15.20 -14.75
C GLN A 25 -7.10 -13.74 -14.47
N ARG A 26 -8.26 -13.25 -14.98
CA ARG A 26 -8.74 -11.90 -14.69
C ARG A 26 -8.90 -11.66 -13.18
N ARG A 27 -9.49 -12.61 -12.45
CA ARG A 27 -9.70 -12.51 -11.00
C ARG A 27 -8.38 -12.42 -10.25
N ARG A 28 -7.40 -13.27 -10.59
CA ARG A 28 -6.06 -13.23 -9.99
C ARG A 28 -5.36 -11.91 -10.25
N LEU A 29 -5.39 -11.43 -11.49
CA LEU A 29 -4.83 -10.14 -11.85
C LEU A 29 -5.52 -8.99 -11.10
N THR A 30 -6.85 -8.99 -11.01
CA THR A 30 -7.60 -8.00 -10.21
C THR A 30 -7.18 -8.02 -8.74
N GLN A 31 -6.96 -9.20 -8.16
CA GLN A 31 -6.53 -9.32 -6.77
C GLN A 31 -5.09 -8.81 -6.57
N LEU A 32 -4.17 -9.16 -7.47
CA LEU A 32 -2.78 -8.67 -7.43
C LEU A 32 -2.72 -7.15 -7.60
N HIS A 33 -3.46 -6.59 -8.56
CA HIS A 33 -3.63 -5.14 -8.71
C HIS A 33 -4.19 -4.51 -7.43
N THR A 34 -5.21 -5.14 -6.82
CA THR A 34 -5.81 -4.64 -5.58
C THR A 34 -4.82 -4.60 -4.43
N LEU A 35 -4.03 -5.66 -4.28
CA LEU A 35 -2.99 -5.71 -3.26
C LEU A 35 -1.89 -4.69 -3.53
N ALA A 36 -1.44 -4.59 -4.78
CA ALA A 36 -0.38 -3.67 -5.19
C ALA A 36 -0.75 -2.20 -4.95
N TRP A 37 -1.95 -1.76 -5.36
CA TRP A 37 -2.29 -0.35 -5.19
C TRP A 37 -2.54 0.01 -3.72
N ARG A 38 -3.04 -0.95 -2.92
CA ARG A 38 -3.17 -0.78 -1.47
C ARG A 38 -1.83 -0.66 -0.78
N LEU A 39 -0.87 -1.52 -1.12
CA LEU A 39 0.50 -1.46 -0.62
C LEU A 39 1.15 -0.11 -0.95
N VAL A 40 1.02 0.32 -2.21
CA VAL A 40 1.67 1.53 -2.70
C VAL A 40 1.10 2.82 -2.07
N ARG A 41 -0.22 2.92 -1.84
CA ARG A 41 -0.76 4.08 -1.09
C ARG A 41 -0.42 4.04 0.40
N HIS A 42 -0.25 2.84 0.95
CA HIS A 42 0.09 2.63 2.35
C HIS A 42 1.52 3.12 2.59
N ASP A 43 2.47 2.68 1.76
CA ASP A 43 3.85 3.17 1.77
C ASP A 43 3.93 4.70 1.60
N LEU A 44 3.12 5.31 0.71
CA LEU A 44 3.06 6.77 0.60
C LEU A 44 2.60 7.43 1.92
N SER A 45 1.60 6.87 2.57
CA SER A 45 1.06 7.45 3.80
C SER A 45 2.08 7.35 4.95
N GLU A 46 2.83 6.27 5.01
CA GLU A 46 3.93 6.12 5.97
C GLU A 46 5.09 7.04 5.65
N ASP A 47 5.41 7.17 4.37
CA ASP A 47 6.43 8.08 3.89
C ASP A 47 6.20 9.54 4.31
N LEU A 48 4.96 9.99 4.15
CA LEU A 48 4.59 11.39 4.39
C LEU A 48 4.31 11.67 5.87
N VAL A 49 3.90 10.66 6.64
CA VAL A 49 3.35 10.84 7.98
C VAL A 49 4.08 10.00 9.03
N LEU A 50 4.11 8.68 8.88
CA LEU A 50 4.60 7.77 9.93
C LEU A 50 6.12 7.81 10.09
N ARG A 51 6.88 7.65 9.01
CA ARG A 51 8.36 7.64 9.01
C ARG A 51 8.96 8.95 9.52
N PRO A 52 8.47 10.15 9.15
CA PRO A 52 8.88 11.39 9.79
C PRO A 52 8.63 11.41 11.30
N ALA A 53 7.49 10.85 11.76
CA ALA A 53 7.19 10.76 13.18
C ALA A 53 8.13 9.78 13.90
N PHE A 54 8.44 8.62 13.32
CA PHE A 54 9.46 7.72 13.86
C PHE A 54 10.80 8.45 14.05
N GLU A 55 11.30 9.12 13.01
CA GLU A 55 12.57 9.85 13.07
C GLU A 55 12.54 10.97 14.13
N GLN A 56 11.44 11.70 14.23
CA GLN A 56 11.27 12.80 15.18
C GLN A 56 11.24 12.33 16.64
N TYR A 57 10.43 11.31 16.95
CA TYR A 57 10.17 10.91 18.34
C TYR A 57 11.10 9.82 18.85
N LEU A 58 11.69 9.00 17.96
CA LEU A 58 12.54 7.87 18.32
C LEU A 58 14.01 8.04 17.86
N GLY A 59 14.34 9.16 17.20
CA GLY A 59 15.70 9.51 16.80
C GLY A 59 16.35 8.44 15.92
N ALA A 60 17.57 8.00 16.28
CA ALA A 60 18.32 7.00 15.51
C ALA A 60 17.59 5.66 15.37
N ALA A 61 16.85 5.22 16.41
CA ALA A 61 16.04 4.01 16.34
C ALA A 61 14.91 4.17 15.33
N GLY A 62 14.21 5.31 15.38
CA GLY A 62 13.17 5.66 14.41
C GLY A 62 13.69 5.73 12.98
N LYS A 63 14.92 6.23 12.78
CA LYS A 63 15.55 6.22 11.45
C LYS A 63 15.80 4.80 10.94
N ALA A 64 16.26 3.91 11.81
CA ALA A 64 16.47 2.50 11.45
C ALA A 64 15.16 1.81 11.07
N MET A 65 14.09 2.04 11.86
CA MET A 65 12.74 1.54 11.58
C MET A 65 12.24 2.05 10.22
N SER A 66 12.30 3.36 9.98
CA SER A 66 11.92 3.98 8.70
C SER A 66 12.71 3.46 7.49
N ASN A 67 13.98 3.05 7.69
CA ASN A 67 14.79 2.47 6.62
C ASN A 67 14.44 1.01 6.35
N HIS A 68 14.14 0.25 7.40
CA HIS A 68 13.69 -1.14 7.30
C HIS A 68 12.34 -1.21 6.59
N ASP A 69 11.35 -0.44 7.07
CA ASP A 69 10.03 -0.29 6.49
C ASP A 69 10.10 0.03 4.97
N ARG A 70 10.85 1.07 4.59
CA ARG A 70 11.05 1.42 3.17
C ARG A 70 11.62 0.27 2.34
N ALA A 71 12.57 -0.48 2.90
CA ALA A 71 13.17 -1.60 2.20
C ALA A 71 12.16 -2.74 2.03
N ASP A 72 11.30 -2.98 3.02
CA ASP A 72 10.28 -4.03 2.99
C ASP A 72 9.18 -3.68 1.98
N HIS A 73 8.71 -2.43 2.00
CA HIS A 73 7.76 -1.89 1.03
C HIS A 73 8.26 -1.97 -0.41
N GLU A 74 9.50 -1.56 -0.69
CA GLU A 74 10.03 -1.64 -2.06
C GLU A 74 10.22 -3.09 -2.52
N ARG A 75 10.67 -4.01 -1.63
CA ARG A 75 10.75 -5.44 -1.97
C ARG A 75 9.37 -6.01 -2.32
N ALA A 76 8.36 -5.73 -1.50
CA ALA A 76 6.99 -6.20 -1.73
C ALA A 76 6.38 -5.61 -3.02
N ARG A 77 6.60 -4.31 -3.26
CA ARG A 77 6.14 -3.61 -4.48
C ARG A 77 6.75 -4.21 -5.74
N VAL A 78 8.07 -4.41 -5.76
CA VAL A 78 8.78 -5.00 -6.91
C VAL A 78 8.27 -6.42 -7.18
N GLU A 79 8.06 -7.22 -6.14
CA GLU A 79 7.55 -8.59 -6.30
C GLU A 79 6.11 -8.62 -6.80
N LEU A 80 5.24 -7.72 -6.32
CA LEU A 80 3.87 -7.57 -6.85
C LEU A 80 3.85 -7.16 -8.32
N LEU A 81 4.69 -6.20 -8.72
CA LEU A 81 4.80 -5.79 -10.12
C LEU A 81 5.25 -6.96 -11.01
N ARG A 82 6.22 -7.76 -10.54
CA ARG A 82 6.64 -8.98 -11.25
C ARG A 82 5.48 -9.97 -11.35
N LEU A 83 4.78 -10.26 -10.26
CA LEU A 83 3.63 -11.17 -10.28
C LEU A 83 2.51 -10.70 -11.21
N CYS A 84 2.29 -9.38 -11.34
CA CYS A 84 1.30 -8.82 -12.28
C CYS A 84 1.72 -8.95 -13.75
N GLY A 85 3.03 -8.93 -14.04
CA GLY A 85 3.57 -8.98 -15.40
C GLY A 85 3.87 -10.40 -15.92
N GLU A 86 3.80 -11.42 -15.06
CA GLU A 86 4.11 -12.80 -15.44
C GLU A 86 2.88 -13.49 -16.06
N ASN A 87 3.11 -14.23 -17.15
CA ASN A 87 2.07 -15.03 -17.78
C ASN A 87 1.85 -16.34 -17.01
N GLU A 88 0.60 -16.64 -16.68
CA GLU A 88 0.17 -17.85 -15.98
C GLU A 88 0.13 -19.09 -16.89
N TYR A 89 1.25 -19.48 -17.49
CA TYR A 89 1.35 -20.80 -18.14
C TYR A 89 1.42 -21.90 -17.08
N ALA A 90 0.75 -23.04 -17.33
CA ALA A 90 0.62 -24.14 -16.36
C ALA A 90 1.96 -24.58 -15.74
N ALA A 91 3.05 -24.62 -16.53
CA ALA A 91 4.38 -25.00 -16.06
C ALA A 91 5.01 -24.03 -15.04
N ARG A 92 4.51 -22.79 -14.92
CA ARG A 92 5.01 -21.77 -13.98
C ARG A 92 4.09 -21.51 -12.80
N LEU A 93 2.88 -22.06 -12.80
CA LEU A 93 1.86 -21.73 -11.81
C LEU A 93 2.33 -22.04 -10.38
N GLU A 94 3.02 -23.16 -10.17
CA GLU A 94 3.53 -23.54 -8.84
C GLU A 94 4.63 -22.59 -8.34
N VAL A 95 5.50 -22.13 -9.24
CA VAL A 95 6.53 -21.12 -8.90
C VAL A 95 5.88 -19.80 -8.52
N LEU A 96 4.85 -19.36 -9.27
CA LEU A 96 4.10 -18.14 -8.95
C LEU A 96 3.36 -18.25 -7.61
N ARG A 97 2.81 -19.43 -7.29
CA ARG A 97 2.21 -19.75 -6.00
C ARG A 97 3.19 -19.61 -4.85
N GLN A 98 4.36 -20.22 -4.98
CA GLN A 98 5.39 -20.16 -3.97
C GLN A 98 5.85 -18.72 -3.73
N ARG A 99 6.12 -17.97 -4.82
CA ARG A 99 6.52 -16.55 -4.74
C ARG A 99 5.45 -15.69 -4.05
N TYR A 100 4.18 -15.87 -4.41
CA TYR A 100 3.07 -15.19 -3.76
C TYR A 100 2.97 -15.55 -2.27
N ALA A 101 3.12 -16.83 -1.90
CA ALA A 101 3.09 -17.26 -0.51
C ALA A 101 4.22 -16.61 0.31
N VAL A 102 5.44 -16.56 -0.24
CA VAL A 102 6.59 -15.88 0.38
C VAL A 102 6.33 -14.38 0.55
N LEU A 103 5.79 -13.72 -0.48
CA LEU A 103 5.40 -12.31 -0.40
C LEU A 103 4.38 -12.08 0.72
N MET A 104 3.32 -12.88 0.78
CA MET A 104 2.28 -12.73 1.81
C MET A 104 2.80 -13.00 3.22
N ALA A 105 3.71 -13.98 3.37
CA ALA A 105 4.37 -14.24 4.64
C ALA A 105 5.23 -13.05 5.10
N GLY A 106 5.99 -12.44 4.16
CA GLY A 106 6.78 -11.24 4.42
C GLY A 106 5.94 -10.04 4.82
N LEU A 107 4.86 -9.75 4.07
CA LEU A 107 3.91 -8.69 4.42
C LEU A 107 3.26 -8.92 5.78
N ALA A 108 2.90 -10.16 6.10
CA ALA A 108 2.31 -10.48 7.39
C ALA A 108 3.30 -10.30 8.55
N GLU A 109 4.59 -10.60 8.34
CA GLU A 109 5.63 -10.32 9.34
C GLU A 109 5.86 -8.83 9.52
N HIS A 110 5.99 -8.08 8.41
CA HIS A 110 6.12 -6.63 8.43
C HIS A 110 4.98 -5.97 9.23
N MET A 111 3.72 -6.32 8.93
CA MET A 111 2.56 -5.81 9.68
C MET A 111 2.58 -6.21 11.17
N ARG A 112 3.09 -7.40 11.52
CA ARG A 112 3.20 -7.84 12.92
C ARG A 112 4.20 -6.97 13.68
N SER A 113 5.39 -6.76 13.13
CA SER A 113 6.43 -5.93 13.74
C SER A 113 5.95 -4.49 13.90
N GLU A 114 5.34 -3.92 12.85
CA GLU A 114 4.88 -2.54 12.90
C GLU A 114 3.77 -2.33 13.93
N SER A 115 2.70 -3.12 13.84
CA SER A 115 1.52 -2.93 14.71
C SER A 115 1.74 -3.43 16.13
N GLY A 116 2.64 -4.40 16.34
CA GLY A 116 2.92 -5.00 17.63
C GLY A 116 4.03 -4.29 18.42
N GLU A 117 4.98 -3.66 17.73
CA GLU A 117 6.19 -3.12 18.37
C GLU A 117 6.42 -1.65 18.01
N ASP A 118 6.54 -1.33 16.73
CA ASP A 118 7.01 -0.03 16.27
C ASP A 118 6.00 1.10 16.54
N ILE A 119 4.74 0.89 16.13
CA ILE A 119 3.66 1.86 16.34
C ILE A 119 3.39 2.04 17.84
N PRO A 120 3.20 0.99 18.67
CA PRO A 120 3.05 1.17 20.11
C PRO A 120 4.20 1.95 20.77
N ARG A 121 5.45 1.70 20.34
CA ARG A 121 6.61 2.43 20.84
C ARG A 121 6.56 3.91 20.46
N LEU A 122 6.16 4.21 19.23
CA LEU A 122 5.97 5.58 18.75
C LEU A 122 4.85 6.30 19.52
N GLU A 123 3.71 5.64 19.70
CA GLU A 123 2.57 6.18 20.45
C GLU A 123 2.95 6.51 21.89
N ALA A 124 3.71 5.62 22.55
CA ALA A 124 4.21 5.85 23.91
C ALA A 124 5.16 7.06 23.99
N ALA A 125 5.95 7.32 22.95
CA ALA A 125 6.89 8.44 22.91
C ALA A 125 6.23 9.79 22.63
N MET A 126 5.14 9.85 21.84
CA MET A 126 4.48 11.10 21.47
C MET A 126 3.26 11.46 22.34
N GLY A 127 2.61 10.46 22.94
CA GLY A 127 1.38 10.62 23.72
C GLY A 127 0.08 10.55 22.89
N PRO A 128 -1.08 10.39 23.57
CA PRO A 128 -2.33 10.03 22.90
C PRO A 128 -2.87 11.08 21.92
N ALA A 129 -2.78 12.37 22.26
CA ALA A 129 -3.30 13.43 21.41
C ALA A 129 -2.54 13.52 20.08
N GLN A 130 -1.21 13.39 20.14
CA GLN A 130 -0.35 13.36 18.98
C GLN A 130 -0.58 12.09 18.14
N SER A 131 -0.80 10.93 18.76
CA SER A 131 -1.13 9.69 18.04
C SER A 131 -2.43 9.84 17.24
N VAL A 132 -3.50 10.37 17.86
CA VAL A 132 -4.79 10.58 17.18
C VAL A 132 -4.63 11.52 15.99
N GLU A 133 -3.90 12.63 16.16
CA GLU A 133 -3.64 13.57 15.07
C GLU A 133 -2.78 12.95 13.96
N LEU A 134 -1.80 12.12 14.31
CA LEU A 134 -0.99 11.39 13.34
C LEU A 134 -1.85 10.44 12.50
N GLY A 135 -2.73 9.67 13.15
CA GLY A 135 -3.67 8.79 12.47
C GLY A 135 -4.64 9.55 11.55
N ARG A 136 -5.10 10.74 11.98
CA ARG A 136 -5.93 11.61 11.14
C ARG A 136 -5.19 12.05 9.88
N ARG A 137 -3.96 12.54 10.02
CA ARG A 137 -3.10 12.96 8.88
C ARG A 137 -2.78 11.78 7.95
N TYR A 138 -2.55 10.61 8.52
CA TYR A 138 -2.32 9.38 7.76
C TYR A 138 -3.54 9.00 6.90
N LEU A 139 -4.75 9.14 7.43
CA LEU A 139 -5.96 8.90 6.65
C LEU A 139 -6.20 9.95 5.57
N GLU A 140 -5.74 11.19 5.76
CA GLU A 140 -5.87 12.24 4.73
C GLU A 140 -5.05 11.93 3.47
N THR A 141 -3.90 11.28 3.61
CA THR A 141 -3.04 10.90 2.46
C THR A 141 -3.60 9.72 1.67
N MET A 142 -4.50 8.91 2.27
CA MET A 142 -5.09 7.73 1.63
C MET A 142 -6.01 8.05 0.43
N VAL A 143 -6.30 9.33 0.20
CA VAL A 143 -7.00 9.82 -1.00
C VAL A 143 -6.20 9.56 -2.28
N VAL A 144 -4.88 9.36 -2.18
CA VAL A 144 -3.99 9.06 -3.32
C VAL A 144 -4.14 7.58 -3.73
N GLN A 145 -5.23 7.30 -4.45
CA GLN A 145 -5.62 5.98 -4.94
C GLN A 145 -5.95 6.02 -6.45
N PRO A 146 -6.04 4.88 -7.16
CA PRO A 146 -6.17 4.85 -8.62
C PRO A 146 -7.30 5.71 -9.21
N GLU A 147 -8.42 5.87 -8.49
CA GLU A 147 -9.59 6.65 -8.94
C GLU A 147 -9.50 8.15 -8.65
N LEU A 148 -8.42 8.63 -8.03
CA LEU A 148 -8.23 10.04 -7.68
C LEU A 148 -8.47 10.94 -8.90
N GLN A 149 -9.19 12.03 -8.62
CA GLN A 149 -9.37 13.11 -9.57
C GLN A 149 -8.88 14.43 -8.96
N ILE A 150 -8.20 15.22 -9.78
CA ILE A 150 -7.73 16.56 -9.44
C ILE A 150 -8.36 17.50 -10.46
N ALA A 151 -9.01 18.57 -9.98
CA ALA A 151 -9.79 19.49 -10.82
C ALA A 151 -10.76 18.81 -11.83
N GLY A 152 -11.38 17.69 -11.44
CA GLY A 152 -12.32 16.93 -12.27
C GLY A 152 -11.68 16.03 -13.34
N ALA A 153 -10.34 15.95 -13.40
CA ALA A 153 -9.62 15.06 -14.30
C ALA A 153 -9.03 13.87 -13.53
N ARG A 154 -9.16 12.66 -14.10
CA ARG A 154 -8.53 11.46 -13.53
C ARG A 154 -7.01 11.58 -13.62
N VAL A 155 -6.32 11.30 -12.51
CA VAL A 155 -4.85 11.41 -12.44
C VAL A 155 -4.18 10.26 -13.20
N TRP A 156 -4.70 9.04 -13.09
CA TRP A 156 -4.15 7.85 -13.75
C TRP A 156 -5.15 7.23 -14.71
N PRO A 157 -4.75 6.84 -15.93
CA PRO A 157 -5.64 6.16 -16.86
C PRO A 157 -6.10 4.79 -16.33
N ASP A 158 -5.21 4.08 -15.63
CA ASP A 158 -5.43 2.76 -15.05
C ASP A 158 -4.55 2.49 -13.81
N VAL A 159 -4.74 1.34 -13.18
CA VAL A 159 -3.95 0.91 -12.00
C VAL A 159 -2.48 0.67 -12.34
N GLY A 160 -2.14 0.25 -13.55
CA GLY A 160 -0.74 0.05 -13.95
C GLY A 160 0.05 1.35 -13.95
N ALA A 161 -0.55 2.44 -14.46
CA ALA A 161 0.02 3.78 -14.41
C ALA A 161 0.20 4.28 -12.97
N TYR A 162 -0.76 3.99 -12.08
CA TYR A 162 -0.66 4.29 -10.65
C TYR A 162 0.53 3.58 -9.99
N LEU A 163 0.68 2.26 -10.22
CA LEU A 163 1.76 1.46 -9.63
C LEU A 163 3.15 1.85 -10.15
N THR A 164 3.23 2.22 -11.44
CA THR A 164 4.47 2.61 -12.12
C THR A 164 4.95 3.99 -11.68
N ALA A 165 4.06 4.87 -11.19
CA ALA A 165 4.44 6.19 -10.68
C ALA A 165 5.49 6.12 -9.56
N GLY A 166 5.46 5.04 -8.77
CA GLY A 166 6.36 4.84 -7.63
C GLY A 166 6.19 5.93 -6.55
N LEU A 167 6.95 5.80 -5.46
CA LEU A 167 6.80 6.69 -4.31
C LEU A 167 6.99 8.18 -4.66
N GLN A 168 7.97 8.50 -5.51
CA GLN A 168 8.25 9.88 -5.93
C GLN A 168 7.14 10.48 -6.82
N GLY A 169 6.56 9.68 -7.71
CA GLY A 169 5.42 10.12 -8.52
C GLY A 169 4.19 10.38 -7.66
N LEU A 170 3.94 9.51 -6.68
CA LEU A 170 2.83 9.67 -5.74
C LEU A 170 3.00 10.88 -4.82
N ARG A 171 4.23 11.17 -4.35
CA ARG A 171 4.54 12.42 -3.66
C ARG A 171 4.20 13.64 -4.50
N SER A 172 4.57 13.62 -5.78
CA SER A 172 4.24 14.72 -6.71
C SER A 172 2.73 14.90 -6.86
N VAL A 173 1.97 13.80 -6.92
CA VAL A 173 0.50 13.84 -6.97
C VAL A 173 -0.09 14.35 -5.66
N TRP A 174 0.44 13.94 -4.50
CA TRP A 174 0.00 14.46 -3.21
C TRP A 174 0.16 16.00 -3.12
N THR A 175 1.28 16.53 -3.59
CA THR A 175 1.47 18.00 -3.70
C THR A 175 0.39 18.65 -4.57
N GLN A 176 0.01 18.02 -5.68
CA GLN A 176 -1.08 18.54 -6.53
C GLN A 176 -2.44 18.47 -5.84
N VAL A 177 -2.71 17.44 -5.03
CA VAL A 177 -3.92 17.34 -4.21
C VAL A 177 -3.99 18.52 -3.24
N LEU A 178 -2.91 18.82 -2.54
CA LEU A 178 -2.87 19.96 -1.61
C LEU A 178 -3.14 21.29 -2.32
N LEU A 179 -2.48 21.54 -3.46
CA LEU A 179 -2.71 22.75 -4.25
C LEU A 179 -4.15 22.86 -4.78
N ASP A 180 -4.79 21.73 -5.09
CA ASP A 180 -6.18 21.73 -5.56
C ASP A 180 -7.17 22.04 -4.43
N ARG A 181 -6.93 21.49 -3.23
CA ARG A 181 -7.70 21.82 -2.02
C ARG A 181 -7.59 23.30 -1.69
N GLU A 182 -6.39 23.86 -1.74
CA GLU A 182 -6.14 25.29 -1.53
C GLU A 182 -6.93 26.15 -2.53
N ARG A 183 -6.90 25.81 -3.83
CA ARG A 183 -7.67 26.52 -4.87
C ARG A 183 -9.18 26.47 -4.63
N ARG A 184 -9.69 25.39 -4.04
CA ARG A 184 -11.11 25.21 -3.68
C ARG A 184 -11.49 25.89 -2.36
N GLY A 185 -10.52 26.45 -1.62
CA GLY A 185 -10.74 27.03 -0.29
C GLY A 185 -10.95 25.98 0.80
N GLU A 186 -10.60 24.71 0.55
CA GLU A 186 -10.65 23.65 1.55
C GLU A 186 -9.46 23.80 2.51
N LYS A 187 -9.73 24.07 3.80
CA LYS A 187 -8.67 24.14 4.81
C LYS A 187 -8.14 22.74 5.15
N PRO A 188 -6.83 22.56 5.34
CA PRO A 188 -6.29 21.33 5.93
C PRO A 188 -6.94 21.10 7.31
N GLY A 189 -7.51 19.90 7.54
CA GLY A 189 -8.20 19.58 8.80
C GLY A 189 -9.69 19.94 8.89
N GLY A 190 -10.34 20.35 7.79
CA GLY A 190 -11.80 20.44 7.73
C GLY A 190 -12.45 19.05 7.81
N LYS A 191 -13.50 18.90 8.64
CA LYS A 191 -14.26 17.66 8.76
C LYS A 191 -14.75 17.19 7.39
N LEU A 192 -14.48 15.92 7.07
CA LEU A 192 -15.17 15.14 6.03
C LEU A 192 -16.67 15.09 6.32
#